data_AF-A0A368YH95-F1
#
_entry.id   AF-A0A368YH95-F1
#
_cell.length_a   1.000
_cell.length_b   1.000
_cell.length_c   1.000
_cell.angle_alpha   90.00
_cell.angle_beta   90.00
_cell.angle_gamma   90.00
#
_symmetry.space_group_name_H-M   'P 1'
#
loop_
_entity.id
_entity.type
_entity.pdbx_description
1 polymer ?
#
loop_
_entity_poly.entity_id
_entity_poly.type
_entity_poly.pdbx_seq_one_letter_code
_entity_poly.pdbx_strand_id
1 'polypeptide(L)'
;MVNRHRGEISAVLDGREWTLCLTLGALAELEDAFGAEDLAVLLKRFSTSALSAGDILKIVAAGLRGGGNELAPEAIAQMRADGGITGFARIVGELLSATFGESNSEQAGSIL
;
A
#
# COMPACT_ATOMS: atom_id res chain seq x y z
N MET A 1 8.41 -7.52 -13.13
CA MET A 1 9.57 -7.62 -12.21
C MET A 1 9.38 -6.50 -11.22
N VAL A 2 9.17 -6.80 -9.93
CA VAL A 2 8.83 -5.79 -8.90
C VAL A 2 10.07 -4.93 -8.60
N ASN A 3 9.94 -3.61 -8.66
CA ASN A 3 11.03 -2.70 -8.34
C ASN A 3 10.79 -2.03 -6.98
N ARG A 4 11.44 -2.57 -5.95
CA ARG A 4 11.30 -2.07 -4.57
C ARG A 4 11.81 -0.64 -4.41
N HIS A 5 12.80 -0.23 -5.19
CA HIS A 5 13.29 1.16 -5.23
C HIS A 5 12.26 2.16 -5.78
N ARG A 6 11.21 1.69 -6.45
CA ARG A 6 10.05 2.50 -6.87
C ARG A 6 8.86 2.42 -5.92
N GLY A 7 9.01 1.77 -4.77
CA GLY A 7 7.91 1.53 -3.83
C GLY A 7 6.93 0.45 -4.29
N GLU A 8 7.30 -0.40 -5.26
CA GLU A 8 6.46 -1.50 -5.70
C GLU A 8 6.61 -2.72 -4.77
N ILE A 9 5.49 -3.41 -4.54
CA ILE A 9 5.46 -4.72 -3.89
C ILE A 9 4.74 -5.75 -4.78
N SER A 10 5.00 -7.03 -4.53
CA SER A 10 4.24 -8.13 -5.12
C SER A 10 3.35 -8.77 -4.05
N ALA A 11 2.08 -8.99 -4.37
CA ALA A 11 1.14 -9.66 -3.47
C ALA A 11 0.30 -10.71 -4.22
N VAL A 12 -0.05 -11.79 -3.53
CA VAL A 12 -0.92 -12.84 -4.09
C VAL A 12 -2.36 -12.62 -3.61
N LEU A 13 -3.27 -12.41 -4.55
CA LEU A 13 -4.71 -12.31 -4.33
C LEU A 13 -5.43 -13.28 -5.27
N ASP A 14 -6.31 -14.12 -4.74
CA ASP A 14 -6.99 -15.21 -5.46
C ASP A 14 -6.03 -16.16 -6.19
N GLY A 15 -4.85 -16.39 -5.61
CA GLY A 15 -3.81 -17.24 -6.22
C GLY A 15 -3.11 -16.61 -7.43
N ARG A 16 -3.43 -15.36 -7.77
CA ARG A 16 -2.74 -14.58 -8.80
C ARG A 16 -1.78 -13.59 -8.15
N GLU A 17 -0.60 -13.44 -8.74
CA GLU A 17 0.36 -12.42 -8.35
C GLU A 17 -0.02 -11.06 -8.96
N TRP A 18 -0.03 -10.02 -8.12
CA TRP A 18 -0.35 -8.64 -8.45
C TRP A 18 0.79 -7.73 -8.02
N THR A 19 1.08 -6.72 -8.84
CA THR A 19 2.01 -5.64 -8.47
C THR A 19 1.22 -4.48 -7.88
N LEU A 20 1.62 -3.99 -6.70
CA LEU A 20 0.99 -2.86 -6.04
C LEU A 20 2.04 -1.77 -5.79
N CYS A 21 1.66 -0.49 -5.91
CA CYS A 21 2.52 0.66 -5.67
C CYS A 21 1.66 1.86 -5.24
N LEU A 22 2.07 2.57 -4.18
CA LEU A 22 1.43 3.83 -3.79
C LEU A 22 2.12 4.99 -4.51
N THR A 23 1.60 5.31 -5.71
CA THR A 23 2.05 6.49 -6.45
C THR A 23 1.53 7.78 -5.79
N LEU A 24 2.08 8.94 -6.16
CA LEU A 24 1.56 10.23 -5.67
C LEU A 24 0.06 10.42 -5.93
N GLY A 25 -0.44 9.96 -7.08
CA GLY A 25 -1.88 10.00 -7.37
C GLY A 25 -2.68 9.10 -6.42
N ALA A 26 -2.19 7.89 -6.16
CA ALA A 26 -2.80 6.97 -5.19
C ALA A 26 -2.78 7.55 -3.77
N LEU A 27 -1.72 8.24 -3.37
CA LEU A 27 -1.63 8.90 -2.07
C LEU A 27 -2.62 10.08 -1.95
N ALA A 28 -2.74 10.90 -3.00
CA ALA A 28 -3.72 11.99 -3.03
C ALA A 28 -5.17 11.47 -2.94
N GLU A 29 -5.48 10.37 -3.63
CA GLU A 29 -6.78 9.69 -3.51
C GLU A 29 -7.03 9.19 -2.07
N LEU A 30 -5.99 8.68 -1.39
CA LEU A 30 -6.11 8.26 0.00
C LEU A 30 -6.29 9.47 0.95
N GLU A 31 -5.56 10.56 0.77
CA GLU A 31 -5.76 11.78 1.57
C GLU A 31 -7.21 12.26 1.50
N ASP A 32 -7.78 12.34 0.29
CA ASP A 32 -9.19 12.70 0.08
C ASP A 32 -10.14 11.68 0.73
N ALA A 33 -9.94 10.39 0.47
CA ALA A 33 -10.82 9.33 0.96
C ALA A 33 -10.80 9.18 2.49
N PHE A 34 -9.72 9.58 3.15
CA PHE A 34 -9.57 9.55 4.61
C PHE A 34 -9.79 10.92 5.27
N GLY A 35 -10.02 11.98 4.48
CA GLY A 35 -10.15 13.35 4.97
C GLY A 35 -8.89 13.85 5.69
N ALA A 36 -7.71 13.43 5.25
CA ALA A 36 -6.43 13.86 5.79
C ALA A 36 -5.99 15.16 5.11
N GLU A 37 -5.56 16.15 5.89
CA GLU A 37 -5.06 17.43 5.37
C GLU A 37 -3.71 17.29 4.68
N ASP A 38 -2.93 16.30 5.11
CA ASP A 38 -1.62 15.97 4.55
C ASP A 38 -1.24 14.50 4.83
N LEU A 39 -0.17 14.09 4.16
CA LEU A 39 0.38 12.74 4.23
C LEU A 39 0.87 12.36 5.62
N ALA A 40 1.32 13.31 6.43
CA ALA A 40 1.75 13.03 7.80
C ALA A 40 0.55 12.70 8.70
N VAL A 41 -0.58 13.37 8.52
CA VAL A 41 -1.86 13.04 9.18
C VAL A 41 -2.33 11.65 8.76
N LEU A 42 -2.27 11.33 7.47
CA LEU A 42 -2.63 10.02 6.94
C LEU A 42 -1.76 8.91 7.54
N LEU A 43 -0.43 9.10 7.55
CA LEU A 43 0.52 8.12 8.11
C LEU A 43 0.35 7.94 9.61
N LYS A 44 0.14 9.03 10.34
CA LYS A 44 -0.13 8.96 11.78
C LYS A 44 -1.38 8.13 12.05
N ARG A 45 -2.42 8.28 11.24
CA ARG A 45 -3.65 7.47 11.35
C ARG A 45 -3.38 5.98 11.16
N PHE A 46 -2.58 5.62 10.16
CA PHE A 46 -2.20 4.22 9.89
C PHE A 46 -1.30 3.62 10.98
N SER A 47 -0.52 4.45 11.67
CA SER A 47 0.38 4.02 12.76
C SER A 47 -0.31 3.90 14.12
N THR A 48 -1.32 4.74 14.38
CA THR A 48 -1.94 4.86 15.72
C THR A 48 -3.30 4.17 15.87
N SER A 49 -3.99 3.85 14.77
CA SER A 49 -5.34 3.26 14.82
C SER A 49 -5.40 1.93 14.06
N ALA A 50 -6.22 1.00 14.58
CA ALA A 50 -6.51 -0.24 13.85
C ALA A 50 -7.27 0.10 12.57
N LEU A 51 -6.71 -0.27 11.42
CA LEU A 51 -7.36 -0.10 10.13
C LEU A 51 -8.64 -0.95 10.08
N SER A 52 -9.75 -0.34 9.69
CA SER A 52 -10.97 -1.11 9.41
C SER A 52 -10.79 -1.90 8.11
N ALA A 53 -11.62 -2.93 7.89
CA ALA A 53 -11.64 -3.64 6.61
C ALA A 53 -11.88 -2.70 5.42
N GLY A 54 -12.68 -1.65 5.60
CA GLY A 54 -12.92 -0.63 4.59
C GLY A 54 -11.71 0.28 4.34
N ASP A 55 -10.80 0.44 5.31
CA ASP A 55 -9.58 1.21 5.13
C ASP A 55 -8.53 0.38 4.38
N ILE A 56 -8.41 -0.89 4.78
CA ILE A 56 -7.57 -1.87 4.09
C ILE A 56 -7.97 -1.98 2.62
N LEU A 57 -9.27 -2.09 2.32
CA LEU A 57 -9.77 -2.14 0.94
C LEU A 57 -9.35 -0.90 0.13
N LYS A 58 -9.48 0.31 0.69
CA LYS A 58 -9.08 1.54 0.00
C LYS A 58 -7.58 1.56 -0.30
N ILE A 59 -6.75 1.19 0.67
CA ILE A 59 -5.29 1.18 0.51
C ILE A 59 -4.86 0.15 -0.55
N VAL A 60 -5.45 -1.05 -0.51
CA VAL A 60 -5.18 -2.11 -1.50
C VAL A 60 -5.63 -1.68 -2.89
N ALA A 61 -6.80 -1.04 -3.02
CA ALA A 61 -7.29 -0.53 -4.30
C ALA A 61 -6.39 0.57 -4.86
N ALA A 62 -5.96 1.51 -4.03
CA ALA A 62 -5.01 2.56 -4.40
C ALA A 62 -3.66 1.96 -4.84
N GLY A 63 -3.17 0.95 -4.10
CA GLY A 63 -1.94 0.22 -4.42
C GLY A 63 -2.03 -0.55 -5.75
N LEU A 64 -3.12 -1.28 -5.98
CA LEU A 64 -3.35 -2.00 -7.24
C LEU A 64 -3.36 -1.04 -8.43
N ARG A 65 -4.09 0.08 -8.31
CA ARG A 65 -4.16 1.11 -9.33
C ARG A 65 -2.80 1.74 -9.62
N GLY A 66 -2.05 2.11 -8.58
CA GLY A 66 -0.70 2.65 -8.75
C GLY A 66 0.31 1.64 -9.29
N GLY A 67 0.06 0.34 -9.09
CA GLY A 67 0.78 -0.76 -9.75
C GLY A 67 0.35 -1.04 -11.20
N GLY A 68 -0.56 -0.23 -11.77
CA GLY A 68 -1.05 -0.36 -13.14
C GLY A 68 -2.21 -1.35 -13.31
N ASN A 69 -2.86 -1.77 -12.21
CA ASN A 69 -4.00 -2.68 -12.24
C ASN A 69 -5.29 -1.90 -11.98
N GLU A 70 -6.07 -1.68 -13.04
CA GLU A 70 -7.37 -1.04 -12.94
C GLU A 70 -8.45 -2.08 -12.64
N LEU A 71 -8.86 -2.15 -11.37
CA LEU A 71 -9.90 -3.05 -10.87
C LEU A 71 -11.01 -2.24 -10.19
N ALA A 72 -12.24 -2.66 -10.39
CA ALA A 72 -13.39 -2.08 -9.71
C ALA A 72 -13.32 -2.39 -8.20
N PRO A 73 -13.70 -1.45 -7.31
CA PRO A 73 -13.69 -1.66 -5.86
C PRO A 73 -14.44 -2.92 -5.41
N GLU A 74 -15.55 -3.24 -6.08
CA GLU A 74 -16.38 -4.40 -5.81
C GLU A 74 -15.64 -5.71 -6.12
N ALA A 75 -14.82 -5.73 -7.18
CA ALA A 75 -14.00 -6.89 -7.53
C ALA A 75 -12.93 -7.13 -6.46
N ILE A 76 -12.29 -6.06 -5.98
CA ILE A 76 -11.26 -6.14 -4.95
C ILE A 76 -11.86 -6.61 -3.62
N ALA A 77 -13.08 -6.16 -3.29
CA ALA A 77 -13.78 -6.58 -2.08
C ALA A 77 -14.13 -8.08 -2.05
N GLN A 78 -14.15 -8.75 -3.22
CA GLN A 78 -14.37 -10.20 -3.32
C GLN A 78 -13.07 -11.00 -3.35
N MET A 79 -11.91 -10.35 -3.47
CA MET A 79 -10.62 -11.02 -3.51
C MET A 79 -10.23 -11.64 -2.17
N ARG A 80 -9.42 -12.68 -2.22
CA ARG A 80 -8.87 -13.36 -1.05
C ARG A 80 -7.36 -13.28 -1.03
N ALA A 81 -6.83 -12.77 0.08
CA ALA A 81 -5.42 -12.93 0.43
C ALA A 81 -5.21 -14.24 1.20
N ASP A 82 -4.00 -14.79 1.12
CA ASP A 82 -3.59 -15.90 1.98
C ASP A 82 -3.70 -15.48 3.46
N GLY A 83 -4.32 -16.31 4.30
CA GLY A 83 -4.59 -15.94 5.70
C GLY A 83 -5.70 -14.89 5.88
N GLY A 84 -6.50 -14.58 4.85
CA GLY A 84 -7.67 -13.71 4.95
C GLY A 84 -7.31 -12.27 5.33
N ILE A 85 -7.96 -11.72 6.37
CA ILE A 85 -7.74 -10.32 6.80
C ILE A 85 -6.29 -10.05 7.21
N THR A 86 -5.61 -11.04 7.79
CA THR A 86 -4.19 -10.92 8.19
C THR A 86 -3.28 -10.81 6.97
N GLY A 87 -3.59 -11.51 5.88
CA GLY A 87 -2.89 -11.37 4.60
C GLY A 87 -3.04 -9.96 4.03
N PHE A 88 -4.25 -9.42 4.04
CA PHE A 88 -4.47 -8.03 3.62
C PHE A 88 -3.75 -7.00 4.50
N ALA A 89 -3.78 -7.19 5.82
CA ALA A 89 -3.05 -6.31 6.74
C ALA A 89 -1.53 -6.35 6.47
N ARG A 90 -0.98 -7.52 6.13
CA ARG A 90 0.42 -7.67 5.72
C ARG A 90 0.71 -6.90 4.43
N ILE A 91 -0.12 -7.05 3.39
CA ILE A 91 0.03 -6.35 2.11
C ILE A 91 0.03 -4.83 2.33
N VAL A 92 -0.88 -4.31 3.14
CA VAL A 92 -0.93 -2.90 3.51
C VAL A 92 0.35 -2.47 4.23
N GLY A 93 0.82 -3.24 5.21
CA GLY A 93 2.07 -2.95 5.92
C GLY A 93 3.29 -2.93 4.99
N GLU A 94 3.37 -3.86 4.06
CA GLU A 94 4.44 -3.92 3.05
C GLU A 94 4.37 -2.73 2.08
N LEU A 95 3.18 -2.30 1.64
CA LEU A 95 3.00 -1.10 0.80
C LEU A 95 3.46 0.17 1.50
N LEU A 96 3.02 0.37 2.73
CA LEU A 96 3.39 1.55 3.51
C LEU A 96 4.91 1.56 3.79
N SER A 97 5.48 0.40 4.10
CA SER A 97 6.93 0.26 4.30
C SER A 97 7.72 0.53 3.00
N ALA A 98 7.26 0.03 1.86
CA ALA A 98 7.92 0.28 0.57
C ALA A 98 7.84 1.75 0.14
N THR A 99 6.78 2.46 0.56
CA THR A 99 6.55 3.86 0.17
C THR A 99 7.22 4.85 1.14
N PHE A 100 7.26 4.53 2.44
CA PHE A 100 7.69 5.45 3.50
C PHE A 100 8.87 4.94 4.34
N GLY A 101 9.17 3.64 4.29
CA GLY A 101 10.17 2.98 5.13
C GLY A 101 11.60 3.05 4.60
N GLU A 102 11.79 3.33 3.30
CA GLU A 102 13.13 3.37 2.66
C GLU A 102 13.77 4.77 2.65
N SER A 103 13.25 5.75 3.40
CA SER A 103 13.94 7.02 3.64
C SER A 103 15.07 6.93 4.70
N ASN A 104 15.50 5.72 5.12
CA ASN A 104 16.52 5.54 6.16
C ASN A 104 17.67 4.58 5.80
N SER A 105 17.95 4.34 4.51
CA SER A 105 19.09 3.52 4.10
C SER A 105 19.82 4.06 2.88
N GLU A 106 20.13 5.36 2.87
CA GLU A 106 21.18 5.95 2.02
C GLU A 106 22.08 6.87 2.86
N GLN A 107 22.76 6.28 3.85
CA GLN A 107 23.93 6.85 4.54
C GLN A 107 24.71 5.74 5.28
N ALA A 108 25.04 4.66 4.56
CA ALA A 108 26.02 3.67 5.01
C ALA A 108 26.77 3.14 3.79
N GLY A 109 27.55 3.99 3.13
CA GLY A 109 28.24 3.59 1.90
C GLY A 109 29.04 4.67 1.19
N SER A 110 29.67 5.57 1.92
CA SER A 110 30.79 6.40 1.45
C SER A 110 31.31 7.11 2.70
N ILE A 111 32.53 6.90 3.19
CA ILE A 111 33.82 7.12 2.55
C ILE A 111 34.84 6.18 3.21
N LEU A 112 35.82 5.77 2.40
CA LEU A 112 37.04 5.01 2.73
C LEU A 112 37.74 5.40 4.03
#